data_AF-A0A841GTN2-F1
#
_entry.id   AF-A0A841GTN2-F1
#
_cell.length_a   1.000
_cell.length_b   1.000
_cell.length_c   1.000
_cell.angle_alpha   90.00
_cell.angle_beta   90.00
_cell.angle_gamma   90.00
#
_symmetry.space_group_name_H-M   'P 1'
#
loop_
_entity.id
_entity.type
_entity.pdbx_description
1 polymer ?
#
loop_
_entity_poly.entity_id
_entity_poly.type
_entity_poly.pdbx_seq_one_letter_code
_entity_poly.pdbx_strand_id
1 'polypeptide(L)'
;MTFPSRLPPHDLARLVIDAAEQAGAEGYWTGAHPIHDDAVRHMVRFLGLLLAGDDDLAASEIEVYGRVFEAVSGHRPGVDELRAAAMESVELASDPDGLHAFLMETPAYLASVLEMDRERGTRNGDQVVTALSGLGLAILTADGHATPEEDSIITTHLNHLRGELDRLGVTATEV
;
A
#
# COMPACT_ATOMS: atom_id res chain seq x y z
N MET A 1 -8.77 -12.47 -17.77
CA MET A 1 -8.82 -11.43 -16.70
C MET A 1 -7.80 -10.37 -17.06
N THR A 2 -8.22 -9.11 -17.12
CA THR A 2 -7.33 -7.99 -17.44
C THR A 2 -6.69 -7.53 -16.13
N PHE A 3 -5.36 -7.62 -16.03
CA PHE A 3 -4.61 -7.26 -14.83
C PHE A 3 -4.81 -5.77 -14.46
N PRO A 4 -4.94 -5.40 -13.17
CA PRO A 4 -5.11 -4.01 -12.71
C PRO A 4 -3.94 -3.07 -13.00
N SER A 5 -2.81 -3.56 -13.51
CA SER A 5 -1.58 -2.77 -13.75
C SER A 5 -1.71 -1.62 -14.77
N ARG A 6 -2.91 -1.39 -15.31
CA ARG A 6 -3.23 -0.27 -16.21
C ARG A 6 -4.10 0.81 -15.59
N LEU A 7 -4.56 0.61 -14.35
CA LEU A 7 -5.35 1.63 -13.67
C LEU A 7 -4.44 2.79 -13.23
N PRO A 8 -4.92 4.04 -13.30
CA PRO A 8 -4.18 5.17 -12.79
C PRO A 8 -4.03 5.07 -11.25
N PRO A 9 -2.98 5.68 -10.65
CA PRO A 9 -2.69 5.52 -9.22
C PRO A 9 -3.86 5.84 -8.28
N HIS A 10 -4.71 6.82 -8.61
CA HIS A 10 -5.88 7.14 -7.79
C HIS A 10 -6.92 6.01 -7.76
N ASP A 11 -7.12 5.30 -8.87
CA ASP A 11 -8.07 4.18 -8.93
C ASP A 11 -7.52 2.97 -8.16
N LEU A 12 -6.21 2.73 -8.22
CA LEU A 12 -5.56 1.70 -7.41
C LEU A 12 -5.68 2.00 -5.92
N ALA A 13 -5.45 3.26 -5.51
CA ALA A 13 -5.60 3.68 -4.13
C ALA A 13 -7.05 3.50 -3.64
N ARG A 14 -8.04 3.83 -4.47
CA ARG A 14 -9.45 3.61 -4.15
C ARG A 14 -9.81 2.13 -3.98
N LEU A 15 -9.24 1.23 -4.78
CA LEU A 15 -9.46 -0.22 -4.58
C LEU A 15 -9.02 -0.70 -3.19
N VAL A 16 -7.91 -0.15 -2.68
CA VAL A 16 -7.44 -0.47 -1.32
C VAL A 16 -8.44 0.03 -0.28
N ILE A 17 -8.90 1.27 -0.42
CA ILE A 17 -9.86 1.88 0.52
C ILE A 17 -11.22 1.20 0.47
N ASP A 18 -11.77 0.95 -0.71
CA ASP A 18 -13.08 0.31 -0.90
C ASP A 18 -13.10 -1.10 -0.26
N ALA A 19 -12.01 -1.87 -0.43
CA ALA A 19 -11.88 -3.19 0.21
C ALA A 19 -11.83 -3.09 1.74
N ALA A 20 -11.08 -2.13 2.26
CA ALA A 20 -10.97 -1.86 3.70
C ALA A 20 -12.34 -1.44 4.29
N GLU A 21 -13.00 -0.47 3.66
CA GLU A 21 -14.33 0.00 4.08
C GLU A 21 -15.38 -1.11 4.01
N GLN A 22 -15.33 -1.97 3.00
CA GLN A 22 -16.21 -3.13 2.92
C GLN A 22 -16.00 -4.08 4.10
N ALA A 23 -14.75 -4.42 4.45
CA ALA A 23 -14.46 -5.27 5.61
C ALA A 23 -14.94 -4.62 6.91
N GLY A 24 -14.77 -3.29 7.06
CA GLY A 24 -15.27 -2.54 8.20
C GLY A 24 -16.79 -2.54 8.30
N ALA A 25 -17.49 -2.30 7.19
CA ALA A 25 -18.95 -2.28 7.13
C ALA A 25 -19.57 -3.65 7.46
N GLU A 26 -18.86 -4.73 7.13
CA GLU A 26 -19.27 -6.10 7.41
C GLU A 26 -18.86 -6.58 8.82
N GLY A 27 -18.21 -5.73 9.62
CA GLY A 27 -17.92 -5.98 11.03
C GLY A 27 -16.61 -6.72 11.33
N TYR A 28 -15.71 -6.86 10.36
CA TYR A 28 -14.40 -7.52 10.53
C TYR A 28 -13.34 -6.61 11.16
N TRP A 29 -13.66 -5.34 11.35
CA TRP A 29 -12.74 -4.36 11.93
C TRP A 29 -13.00 -4.16 13.43
N THR A 30 -11.92 -4.20 14.22
CA THR A 30 -11.98 -4.01 15.69
C THR A 30 -11.03 -2.94 16.21
N GLY A 31 -10.33 -2.23 15.31
CA GLY A 31 -9.38 -1.19 15.70
C GLY A 31 -10.04 0.07 16.27
N ALA A 32 -9.26 0.86 16.99
CA ALA A 32 -9.74 2.05 17.72
C ALA A 32 -10.13 3.23 16.81
N HIS A 33 -9.66 3.24 15.57
CA HIS A 33 -9.93 4.26 14.56
C HIS A 33 -10.69 3.62 13.38
N PRO A 34 -11.34 4.40 12.51
CA PRO A 34 -11.93 3.86 11.28
C PRO A 34 -10.91 3.02 10.47
N ILE A 35 -11.35 1.89 9.91
CA ILE A 35 -10.51 1.03 9.07
C ILE A 35 -9.92 1.77 7.85
N HIS A 36 -10.68 2.75 7.35
CA HIS A 36 -10.24 3.71 6.33
C HIS A 36 -8.91 4.37 6.73
N ASP A 37 -8.82 4.90 7.95
CA ASP A 37 -7.65 5.64 8.40
C ASP A 37 -6.43 4.74 8.56
N ASP A 38 -6.64 3.47 8.92
CA ASP A 38 -5.58 2.47 8.98
C ASP A 38 -5.04 2.13 7.58
N ALA A 39 -5.94 1.93 6.62
CA ALA A 39 -5.58 1.70 5.22
C ALA A 39 -4.82 2.89 4.60
N VAL A 40 -5.30 4.12 4.83
CA VAL A 40 -4.61 5.34 4.41
C VAL A 40 -3.22 5.41 5.02
N ARG A 41 -3.10 5.20 6.33
CA ARG A 41 -1.81 5.28 7.05
C ARG A 41 -0.80 4.26 6.52
N HIS A 42 -1.22 3.01 6.31
CA HIS A 42 -0.35 1.98 5.74
C HIS A 42 0.12 2.35 4.34
N MET A 43 -0.79 2.77 3.46
CA MET A 43 -0.45 3.11 2.08
C MET A 43 0.47 4.33 1.98
N VAL A 44 0.19 5.39 2.74
CA VAL A 44 1.03 6.59 2.81
C VAL A 44 2.42 6.22 3.29
N ARG A 45 2.54 5.40 4.34
CA ARG A 45 3.82 4.93 4.87
C ARG A 45 4.57 4.02 3.90
N PHE A 46 3.88 3.09 3.25
CA PHE A 46 4.46 2.21 2.24
C PHE A 46 5.05 3.00 1.09
N LEU A 47 4.29 3.95 0.51
CA LEU A 47 4.77 4.78 -0.60
C LEU A 47 5.84 5.77 -0.13
N GLY A 48 5.71 6.32 1.08
CA GLY A 48 6.72 7.17 1.70
C GLY A 48 8.06 6.48 1.89
N LEU A 49 8.10 5.18 2.19
CA LEU A 49 9.33 4.39 2.28
C LEU A 49 10.05 4.23 0.93
N LEU A 50 9.29 4.19 -0.16
CA LEU A 50 9.87 4.11 -1.51
C LEU A 50 10.52 5.45 -1.86
N LEU A 51 9.82 6.54 -1.57
CA LEU A 51 10.32 7.90 -1.75
C LEU A 51 11.55 8.20 -0.88
N ALA A 52 11.57 7.67 0.35
CA ALA A 52 12.66 7.86 1.31
C ALA A 52 13.97 7.13 0.93
N GLY A 53 13.92 6.21 -0.03
CA GLY A 53 15.10 5.52 -0.53
C GLY A 53 16.00 6.40 -1.39
N ASP A 54 15.44 7.48 -1.98
CA ASP A 54 16.16 8.45 -2.78
C ASP A 54 16.51 9.71 -1.96
N ASP A 55 17.75 10.17 -2.08
CA ASP A 55 18.23 11.42 -1.48
C ASP A 55 17.62 12.66 -2.18
N ASP A 56 17.03 12.51 -3.38
CA ASP A 56 16.39 13.58 -4.15
C ASP A 56 14.98 13.22 -4.65
N LEU A 57 13.94 13.59 -3.87
CA LEU A 57 12.55 13.40 -4.24
C LEU A 57 12.17 14.15 -5.54
N ALA A 58 12.03 13.41 -6.64
CA ALA A 58 11.70 13.99 -7.92
C ALA A 58 10.26 14.55 -7.92
N ALA A 59 10.05 15.63 -8.67
CA ALA A 59 8.74 16.28 -8.76
C ALA A 59 7.64 15.34 -9.29
N SER A 60 8.00 14.37 -10.14
CA SER A 60 7.08 13.37 -10.69
C SER A 60 6.63 12.35 -9.65
N GLU A 61 7.53 11.91 -8.76
CA GLU A 61 7.18 10.99 -7.68
C GLU A 61 6.30 11.66 -6.63
N ILE A 62 6.62 12.91 -6.27
CA ILE A 62 5.77 13.75 -5.42
C ILE A 62 4.38 13.95 -6.05
N GLU A 63 4.30 14.07 -7.37
CA GLU A 63 3.01 14.17 -8.06
C GLU A 63 2.19 12.88 -7.92
N VAL A 64 2.79 11.71 -8.13
CA VAL A 64 2.11 10.41 -7.95
C VAL A 64 1.67 10.24 -6.50
N TYR A 65 2.56 10.49 -5.54
CA TYR A 65 2.27 10.41 -4.11
C TYR A 65 1.15 11.36 -3.69
N GLY A 66 1.18 12.60 -4.18
CA GLY A 66 0.13 13.59 -3.93
C GLY A 66 -1.23 13.20 -4.50
N ARG A 67 -1.27 12.55 -5.68
CA ARG A 67 -2.52 12.03 -6.26
C ARG A 67 -3.09 10.87 -5.46
N VAL A 68 -2.24 9.99 -4.94
CA VAL A 68 -2.67 8.91 -4.04
C VAL A 68 -3.23 9.49 -2.75
N PHE A 69 -2.52 10.45 -2.15
CA PHE A 69 -2.96 11.12 -0.93
C PHE A 69 -4.31 11.82 -1.12
N GLU A 70 -4.48 12.56 -2.22
CA GLU A 70 -5.74 13.23 -2.58
C GLU A 70 -6.88 12.23 -2.76
N ALA A 71 -6.62 11.10 -3.44
CA ALA A 71 -7.63 10.08 -3.70
C ALA A 71 -8.20 9.45 -2.42
N VAL A 72 -7.40 9.37 -1.36
CA VAL A 72 -7.77 8.64 -0.15
C VAL A 72 -8.08 9.50 1.06
N SER A 73 -7.59 10.74 1.07
CA SER A 73 -7.93 11.70 2.14
C SER A 73 -8.98 12.73 1.69
N GLY A 74 -9.26 12.82 0.39
CA GLY A 74 -10.09 13.88 -0.18
C GLY A 74 -9.45 15.27 -0.15
N HIS A 75 -8.19 15.36 0.28
CA HIS A 75 -7.42 16.59 0.39
C HIS A 75 -6.07 16.41 -0.30
N ARG A 76 -5.67 17.38 -1.13
CA ARG A 76 -4.31 17.39 -1.70
C ARG A 76 -3.39 18.22 -0.82
N PRO A 77 -2.43 17.61 -0.11
CA PRO A 77 -1.48 18.34 0.72
C PRO A 77 -0.56 19.20 -0.16
N GLY A 78 0.05 20.21 0.46
CA GLY A 78 1.12 20.96 -0.16
C GLY A 78 2.34 20.08 -0.46
N VAL A 79 3.20 20.49 -1.40
CA VAL A 79 4.45 19.76 -1.70
C VAL A 79 5.32 19.59 -0.45
N ASP A 80 5.41 20.62 0.40
CA ASP A 80 6.20 20.56 1.62
C ASP A 80 5.61 19.59 2.66
N GLU A 81 4.28 19.45 2.69
CA GLU A 81 3.59 18.48 3.56
C GLU A 81 3.79 17.05 3.05
N LEU A 82 3.73 16.83 1.73
CA LEU A 82 4.04 15.54 1.11
C LEU A 82 5.49 15.15 1.38
N ARG A 83 6.43 16.10 1.30
CA ARG A 83 7.84 15.86 1.65
C ARG A 83 7.98 15.51 3.12
N ALA A 84 7.33 16.25 4.03
CA ALA A 84 7.37 15.95 5.45
C ALA A 84 6.82 14.54 5.74
N ALA A 85 5.71 14.14 5.12
CA ALA A 85 5.13 12.80 5.27
C ALA A 85 6.05 11.69 4.71
N ALA A 86 6.75 11.95 3.60
CA ALA A 86 7.78 11.04 3.09
C ALA A 86 8.99 10.96 4.04
N MET A 87 9.41 12.09 4.62
CA MET A 87 10.52 12.16 5.58
C MET A 87 10.21 11.43 6.89
N GLU A 88 8.96 11.42 7.37
CA GLU A 88 8.57 10.57 8.50
C GLU A 88 8.80 9.07 8.20
N SER A 89 8.77 8.69 6.93
CA SER A 89 9.12 7.33 6.49
C SER A 89 10.64 7.11 6.41
N VAL A 90 11.45 8.15 6.21
CA VAL A 90 12.93 8.09 6.26
C VAL A 90 13.42 7.69 7.65
N GLU A 91 12.78 8.18 8.72
CA GLU A 91 13.13 7.78 10.09
C GLU A 91 12.96 6.27 10.30
N LEU A 92 11.90 5.69 9.70
CA LEU A 92 11.70 4.24 9.72
C LEU A 92 12.72 3.51 8.83
N ALA A 93 13.01 4.03 7.64
CA ALA A 93 14.01 3.43 6.74
C ALA A 93 15.42 3.44 7.37
N SER A 94 15.70 4.42 8.23
CA SER A 94 16.95 4.55 8.98
C SER A 94 17.06 3.62 10.19
N ASP A 95 15.97 2.95 10.59
CA ASP A 95 15.91 1.93 11.62
C ASP A 95 15.75 0.54 10.98
N PRO A 96 16.83 -0.26 10.86
CA PRO A 96 16.76 -1.57 10.20
C PRO A 96 15.74 -2.54 10.83
N ASP A 97 15.58 -2.49 12.15
CA ASP A 97 14.63 -3.36 12.85
C ASP A 97 13.20 -2.89 12.62
N GLY A 98 12.97 -1.56 12.68
CA GLY A 98 11.69 -0.95 12.36
C GLY A 98 11.25 -1.15 10.92
N LEU A 99 12.18 -0.99 9.96
CA LEU A 99 11.95 -1.28 8.55
C LEU A 99 11.61 -2.75 8.36
N HIS A 100 12.43 -3.67 8.88
CA HIS A 100 12.17 -5.10 8.75
C HIS A 100 10.81 -5.49 9.36
N ALA A 101 10.47 -4.96 10.54
CA ALA A 101 9.19 -5.20 11.18
C ALA A 101 8.02 -4.75 10.29
N PHE A 102 8.10 -3.55 9.69
CA PHE A 102 7.08 -3.07 8.76
C PHE A 102 6.97 -3.97 7.51
N LEU A 103 8.09 -4.35 6.91
CA LEU A 103 8.09 -5.17 5.69
C LEU A 103 7.47 -6.55 5.91
N MET A 104 7.62 -7.11 7.11
CA MET A 104 7.09 -8.42 7.52
C MET A 104 5.75 -8.32 8.25
N GLU A 105 5.13 -7.14 8.30
CA GLU A 105 3.84 -6.93 8.94
C GLU A 105 2.71 -7.05 7.92
N THR A 106 1.65 -7.78 8.30
CA THR A 106 0.36 -7.69 7.63
C THR A 106 -0.42 -6.55 8.28
N PRO A 107 -0.70 -5.45 7.57
CA PRO A 107 -1.41 -4.33 8.18
C PRO A 107 -2.81 -4.75 8.64
N ALA A 108 -3.28 -4.17 9.74
CA ALA A 108 -4.49 -4.63 10.42
C ALA A 108 -5.73 -4.55 9.52
N TYR A 109 -5.88 -3.48 8.72
CA TYR A 109 -6.98 -3.40 7.75
C TYR A 109 -6.97 -4.59 6.76
N LEU A 110 -5.79 -4.99 6.27
CA LEU A 110 -5.69 -6.11 5.34
C LEU A 110 -5.98 -7.43 6.06
N ALA A 111 -5.55 -7.60 7.31
CA ALA A 111 -5.94 -8.76 8.10
C ALA A 111 -7.47 -8.90 8.21
N SER A 112 -8.19 -7.80 8.43
CA SER A 112 -9.66 -7.78 8.41
C SER A 112 -10.25 -8.12 7.03
N VAL A 113 -9.66 -7.61 5.94
CA VAL A 113 -10.08 -7.96 4.58
C VAL A 113 -9.89 -9.46 4.30
N LEU A 114 -8.76 -10.02 4.74
CA LEU A 114 -8.45 -11.45 4.56
C LEU A 114 -9.36 -12.34 5.40
N GLU A 115 -9.71 -11.91 6.61
CA GLU A 115 -10.70 -12.62 7.44
C GLU A 115 -12.07 -12.66 6.76
N MET A 116 -12.53 -11.51 6.23
CA MET A 116 -13.75 -11.42 5.45
C MET A 116 -13.71 -12.34 4.22
N ASP A 117 -12.62 -12.29 3.45
CA ASP A 117 -12.45 -13.14 2.26
C ASP A 117 -12.55 -14.63 2.59
N ARG A 118 -11.92 -15.06 3.69
CA ARG A 118 -11.96 -16.44 4.14
C ARG A 118 -13.37 -16.89 4.53
N GLU A 119 -14.14 -16.04 5.21
CA GLU A 119 -15.50 -16.39 5.63
C GLU A 119 -16.50 -16.34 4.47
N ARG A 120 -16.36 -15.37 3.57
CA ARG A 120 -17.34 -15.09 2.51
C ARG A 120 -16.97 -15.68 1.14
N GLY A 121 -15.77 -16.21 0.99
CA GLY A 121 -15.27 -16.71 -0.29
C GLY A 121 -15.03 -15.60 -1.32
N THR A 122 -14.76 -14.37 -0.87
CA THR A 122 -14.38 -13.24 -1.73
C THR A 122 -12.86 -13.22 -1.97
N ARG A 123 -12.39 -12.26 -2.77
CA ARG A 123 -10.97 -12.13 -3.19
C ARG A 123 -10.50 -10.68 -3.14
N ASN A 124 -10.96 -9.93 -2.16
CA ASN A 124 -10.65 -8.52 -2.04
C ASN A 124 -9.17 -8.31 -1.64
N GLY A 125 -8.59 -9.20 -0.82
CA GLY A 125 -7.20 -9.15 -0.41
C GLY A 125 -6.22 -9.30 -1.59
N ASP A 126 -6.52 -10.17 -2.55
CA ASP A 126 -5.72 -10.31 -3.79
C ASP A 126 -5.74 -9.01 -4.61
N GLN A 127 -6.91 -8.36 -4.68
CA GLN A 127 -7.05 -7.05 -5.35
C GLN A 127 -6.27 -5.96 -4.62
N VAL A 128 -6.30 -5.94 -3.27
CA VAL A 128 -5.53 -4.99 -2.45
C VAL A 128 -4.04 -5.16 -2.70
N VAL A 129 -3.49 -6.37 -2.60
CA VAL A 129 -2.06 -6.62 -2.80
C VAL A 129 -1.63 -6.29 -4.23
N THR A 130 -2.48 -6.58 -5.22
CA THR A 130 -2.25 -6.18 -6.61
C THR A 130 -2.27 -4.66 -6.78
N ALA A 131 -3.18 -3.96 -6.11
CA ALA A 131 -3.26 -2.50 -6.14
C ALA A 131 -2.02 -1.86 -5.50
N LEU A 132 -1.58 -2.34 -4.34
CA LEU A 132 -0.32 -1.92 -3.69
C LEU A 132 0.88 -2.14 -4.61
N SER A 133 0.92 -3.27 -5.32
CA SER A 133 1.98 -3.53 -6.31
C SER A 133 1.98 -2.52 -7.46
N GLY A 134 0.79 -2.17 -7.97
CA GLY A 134 0.66 -1.16 -9.03
C GLY A 134 1.05 0.25 -8.56
N LEU A 135 0.69 0.60 -7.32
CA LEU A 135 1.06 1.87 -6.70
C LEU A 135 2.56 1.99 -6.48
N GLY A 136 3.19 0.95 -5.93
CA GLY A 136 4.64 0.91 -5.73
C GLY A 136 5.40 1.05 -7.06
N LEU A 137 4.99 0.32 -8.09
CA LEU A 137 5.59 0.44 -9.42
C LEU A 137 5.40 1.83 -10.04
N ALA A 138 4.25 2.46 -9.81
CA ALA A 138 3.99 3.82 -10.30
C ALA A 138 4.92 4.86 -9.64
N ILE A 139 5.33 4.66 -8.39
CA ILE A 139 6.35 5.50 -7.73
C ILE A 139 7.73 5.21 -8.33
N LEU A 140 8.19 3.96 -8.34
CA LEU A 140 9.54 3.58 -8.84
C LEU A 140 9.85 3.98 -10.28
N THR A 141 8.81 4.17 -11.09
CA THR A 141 8.96 4.48 -12.51
C THR A 141 8.66 5.94 -12.84
N ALA A 142 8.28 6.75 -11.84
CA ALA A 142 7.88 8.13 -12.06
C ALA A 142 9.05 9.05 -12.41
N ASP A 143 10.24 8.79 -11.87
CA ASP A 143 11.47 9.54 -12.12
C ASP A 143 12.34 8.90 -13.25
N GLY A 144 12.04 7.64 -13.58
CA GLY A 144 12.73 6.84 -14.58
C GLY A 144 13.95 6.07 -14.06
N HIS A 145 14.24 6.09 -12.76
CA HIS A 145 15.40 5.44 -12.15
C HIS A 145 15.03 4.67 -10.87
N ALA A 146 14.48 3.46 -11.01
CA ALA A 146 14.32 2.56 -9.87
C ALA A 146 15.70 2.09 -9.35
N THR A 147 15.98 2.32 -8.07
CA THR A 147 17.17 1.81 -7.40
C THR A 147 16.97 0.36 -6.91
N PRO A 148 18.05 -0.43 -6.75
CA PRO A 148 17.95 -1.77 -6.19
C PRO A 148 17.39 -1.79 -4.75
N GLU A 149 17.66 -0.76 -3.95
CA GLU A 149 17.13 -0.64 -2.60
C GLU A 149 15.60 -0.52 -2.59
N GLU A 150 15.04 0.35 -3.44
CA GLU A 150 13.58 0.55 -3.50
C GLU A 150 12.86 -0.68 -4.06
N ASP A 151 13.44 -1.33 -5.08
CA ASP A 151 12.91 -2.60 -5.62
C ASP A 151 12.91 -3.71 -4.56
N SER A 152 13.95 -3.76 -3.71
CA SER A 152 14.04 -4.70 -2.60
C SER A 152 12.96 -4.44 -1.54
N ILE A 153 12.69 -3.18 -1.20
CA ILE A 153 11.61 -2.79 -0.26
C ILE A 153 10.25 -3.26 -0.77
N ILE A 154 9.92 -2.94 -2.03
CA ILE A 154 8.66 -3.36 -2.66
C ILE A 154 8.56 -4.88 -2.71
N THR A 155 9.60 -5.54 -3.21
CA THR A 155 9.59 -6.98 -3.43
C THR A 155 9.44 -7.70 -2.10
N THR A 156 10.14 -7.27 -1.05
CA THR A 156 10.07 -7.89 0.27
C THR A 156 8.66 -7.78 0.85
N HIS A 157 8.10 -6.57 0.90
CA HIS A 157 6.78 -6.36 1.50
C HIS A 157 5.68 -7.08 0.71
N LEU A 158 5.67 -6.96 -0.62
CA LEU A 158 4.64 -7.62 -1.43
C LEU A 158 4.75 -9.15 -1.39
N ASN A 159 5.96 -9.71 -1.31
CA ASN A 159 6.12 -11.16 -1.17
C ASN A 159 5.62 -11.65 0.19
N HIS A 160 5.84 -10.88 1.25
CA HIS A 160 5.22 -11.16 2.55
C HIS A 160 3.69 -11.18 2.43
N LEU A 161 3.07 -10.12 1.91
CA LEU A 161 1.62 -10.03 1.76
C LEU A 161 1.03 -11.14 0.86
N ARG A 162 1.71 -11.50 -0.22
CA ARG A 162 1.32 -12.64 -1.08
C ARG A 162 1.41 -13.97 -0.32
N GLY A 163 2.45 -14.17 0.49
CA GLY A 163 2.59 -15.35 1.34
C GLY A 163 1.47 -15.48 2.36
N GLU A 164 0.93 -14.37 2.88
CA GLU A 164 -0.25 -14.36 3.75
C GLU A 164 -1.51 -14.78 3.00
N LEU A 165 -1.72 -14.26 1.79
CA LEU A 165 -2.83 -14.66 0.91
C LEU A 165 -2.80 -16.18 0.62
N ASP A 166 -1.63 -16.70 0.27
CA ASP A 166 -1.42 -18.12 -0.02
C ASP A 166 -1.69 -18.99 1.21
N ARG A 167 -1.19 -18.59 2.39
CA ARG A 167 -1.41 -19.32 3.65
C ARG A 167 -2.90 -19.43 3.99
N LEU A 168 -3.66 -18.40 3.68
CA LEU A 168 -5.10 -18.35 3.94
C LEU A 168 -5.94 -18.98 2.82
N GLY A 169 -5.32 -19.42 1.72
CA GLY A 169 -6.02 -20.01 0.58
C GLY A 169 -6.89 -19.02 -0.17
N VAL A 170 -6.55 -17.73 -0.11
CA VAL A 170 -7.31 -16.62 -0.73
C VAL A 170 -6.77 -16.30 -2.14
N THR A 171 -5.67 -16.94 -2.57
CA THR A 171 -5.13 -16.80 -3.92
C THR A 171 -5.91 -17.58 -4.96
N ALA A 172 -5.86 -17.13 -6.21
CA ALA A 172 -6.45 -17.86 -7.34
C ALA A 172 -5.77 -19.23 -7.46
N THR A 173 -6.47 -20.30 -7.07
CA THR A 173 -6.16 -21.64 -7.58
C THR A 173 -6.29 -21.57 -9.09
N GLU A 174 -5.18 -21.73 -9.81
CA GLU A 174 -5.21 -21.99 -11.25
C GLU A 174 -6.13 -23.19 -11.50
N VAL A 175 -7.17 -22.99 -12.32
CA VAL A 175 -7.91 -24.05 -13.01
C VAL A 175 -7.76 -23.81 -14.49
#